data_AF-A0A821YJU6-F1
#
_entry.id   AF-A0A821YJU6-F1
#
_cell.length_a   1.000
_cell.length_b   1.000
_cell.length_c   1.000
_cell.angle_alpha   90.00
_cell.angle_beta   90.00
_cell.angle_gamma   90.00
#
_symmetry.space_group_name_H-M   'P 1'
#
loop_
_entity.id
_entity.type
_entity.pdbx_description
1 polymer ?
#
loop_
_entity_poly.entity_id
_entity_poly.type
_entity_poly.pdbx_seq_one_letter_code
_entity_poly.pdbx_strand_id
1 'polypeptide(L)'
;MANLPWIEKYRPATLDELVSHKDIIDTIRRYISLGELPHLLFYGPAGTGKTSTILALAKQMYTPTEMRGCVLELNASDDRGIGIVRDEIQTFVSTQTLHKKGIKLIILDEADAMTNDAQNAL
;
A
#
# COMPACT_ATOMS: atom_id res chain seq x y z
N MET A 1 -4.18 26.48 -10.38
CA MET A 1 -3.54 25.15 -10.33
C MET A 1 -2.53 25.18 -9.20
N ALA A 2 -2.66 24.29 -8.21
CA ALA A 2 -1.72 24.23 -7.09
C ALA A 2 -0.32 23.91 -7.61
N ASN A 3 0.68 24.69 -7.19
CA ASN A 3 2.07 24.48 -7.57
C ASN A 3 2.63 23.30 -6.76
N LEU A 4 2.37 22.07 -7.23
CA LEU A 4 2.85 20.87 -6.56
C LEU A 4 4.38 20.79 -6.63
N PRO A 5 5.04 20.39 -5.52
CA PRO A 5 6.46 20.04 -5.55
C PRO A 5 6.74 19.02 -6.66
N TRP A 6 7.90 19.14 -7.32
CA TRP A 6 8.23 18.27 -8.46
C TRP A 6 8.24 16.79 -8.08
N ILE A 7 8.61 16.47 -6.84
CA ILE A 7 8.62 15.10 -6.33
C ILE A 7 7.22 14.46 -6.36
N GLU A 8 6.17 15.25 -6.10
CA GLU A 8 4.78 14.79 -6.20
C GLU A 8 4.26 14.85 -7.63
N LYS A 9 4.64 15.90 -8.37
CA LYS A 9 4.22 16.08 -9.76
C LYS A 9 4.69 14.94 -10.67
N TYR A 10 5.90 14.42 -10.43
CA TYR A 10 6.51 13.33 -11.19
C TYR A 10 6.53 12.01 -10.43
N ARG A 11 5.73 11.86 -9.36
CA ARG A 11 5.57 10.59 -8.66
C ARG A 11 4.98 9.57 -9.65
N PRO A 12 5.60 8.38 -9.83
CA PRO A 12 5.11 7.36 -10.75
C PRO A 12 3.65 7.01 -10.47
N ALA A 13 2.81 7.09 -11.49
CA ALA A 13 1.39 6.76 -11.40
C ALA A 13 1.13 5.28 -11.71
N THR A 14 2.00 4.67 -12.50
CA THR A 14 1.92 3.27 -12.95
C THR A 14 3.23 2.53 -12.68
N LEU A 15 3.18 1.20 -12.64
CA LEU A 15 4.39 0.39 -12.45
C LEU A 15 5.38 0.50 -13.62
N ASP A 16 4.92 0.86 -14.82
CA ASP A 16 5.78 1.02 -16.00
C ASP A 16 6.60 2.32 -15.97
N GLU A 17 6.18 3.31 -15.17
CA GLU A 17 6.91 4.54 -14.92
C GLU A 17 8.04 4.38 -13.88
N LEU A 18 8.10 3.24 -13.19
CA LEU A 18 9.21 2.93 -12.28
C LEU A 18 10.45 2.55 -13.11
N VAL A 19 11.47 3.40 -13.04
CA VAL A 19 12.75 3.21 -13.75
C VAL A 19 13.55 2.01 -13.21
N SER A 20 13.33 1.65 -11.94
CA SER A 20 14.09 0.65 -11.20
C SER A 20 13.27 -0.60 -10.87
N HIS A 21 13.96 -1.68 -10.46
CA HIS A 21 13.36 -2.88 -9.86
C HIS A 21 12.44 -3.72 -10.76
N LYS A 22 12.72 -3.79 -12.07
CA LYS A 22 11.92 -4.57 -13.04
C LYS A 22 11.68 -6.01 -12.61
N ASP A 23 12.71 -6.72 -12.16
CA ASP A 23 12.58 -8.13 -11.72
C ASP A 23 11.63 -8.28 -10.52
N ILE A 24 11.63 -7.30 -9.60
CA ILE A 24 10.74 -7.29 -8.44
C ILE A 24 9.30 -7.04 -8.90
N ILE A 25 9.10 -6.05 -9.77
CA ILE A 25 7.79 -5.70 -10.33
C ILE A 25 7.20 -6.90 -11.09
N ASP A 26 7.99 -7.59 -11.90
CA ASP A 26 7.56 -8.75 -12.67
C ASP A 26 7.19 -9.93 -11.76
N THR A 27 7.97 -10.13 -10.69
CA THR A 27 7.66 -11.14 -9.66
C THR A 27 6.33 -10.84 -8.97
N ILE A 28 6.10 -9.59 -8.55
CA ILE A 28 4.85 -9.19 -7.89
C ILE A 28 3.67 -9.34 -8.87
N ARG A 29 3.83 -8.92 -10.13
CA ARG A 29 2.80 -9.08 -11.18
C ARG A 29 2.42 -10.55 -11.36
N ARG A 30 3.39 -11.46 -11.31
CA ARG A 30 3.14 -12.91 -11.36
C ARG A 30 2.28 -13.37 -10.17
N TYR A 31 2.62 -12.99 -8.94
CA TYR A 31 1.82 -13.33 -7.76
C TYR A 31 0.38 -12.80 -7.84
N ILE A 32 0.19 -11.58 -8.34
CA ILE A 32 -1.15 -11.01 -8.55
C ILE A 32 -1.93 -11.84 -9.56
N SER A 33 -1.31 -12.23 -10.68
CA SER A 33 -1.97 -13.04 -11.71
C SER A 33 -2.41 -14.42 -11.21
N LEU A 34 -1.70 -14.96 -10.22
CA LEU A 34 -2.01 -16.24 -9.57
C LEU A 34 -3.06 -16.10 -8.45
N GLY A 35 -3.35 -14.87 -7.99
CA GLY A 35 -4.22 -14.64 -6.83
C GLY A 35 -3.58 -15.03 -5.50
N GLU A 36 -2.25 -15.17 -5.47
CA GLU A 36 -1.47 -15.65 -4.34
C GLU A 36 -0.47 -14.59 -3.86
N LEU A 37 -0.90 -13.32 -3.82
CA LEU A 37 -0.06 -12.22 -3.36
C LEU A 37 0.27 -12.41 -1.86
N PRO A 38 1.54 -12.65 -1.48
CA PRO A 38 1.91 -12.76 -0.08
C PRO A 38 1.92 -11.38 0.59
N HIS A 39 2.07 -11.35 1.92
CA HIS A 39 2.43 -10.12 2.61
C HIS A 39 3.82 -9.65 2.13
N LEU A 40 3.93 -8.36 1.85
CA LEU A 40 5.14 -7.75 1.30
C LEU A 40 5.75 -6.79 2.31
N LEU A 41 7.07 -6.84 2.47
CA LEU A 41 7.85 -5.87 3.21
C LEU A 41 8.77 -5.12 2.23
N PHE A 42 8.49 -3.85 2.00
CA PHE A 42 9.37 -3.00 1.21
C PHE A 42 10.31 -2.24 2.14
N TYR A 43 11.61 -2.51 2.04
CA TYR A 43 12.64 -1.86 2.84
C TYR A 43 13.75 -1.31 1.95
N GLY A 44 14.44 -0.28 2.43
CA GLY A 44 15.53 0.37 1.72
C GLY A 44 15.58 1.89 1.95
N PRO A 45 16.61 2.58 1.43
CA PRO A 45 16.80 4.01 1.64
C PRO A 45 15.60 4.88 1.23
N ALA A 46 15.50 6.09 1.77
CA ALA A 46 14.50 7.07 1.36
C ALA A 46 14.65 7.42 -0.13
N GLY A 47 13.52 7.66 -0.82
CA GLY A 47 13.52 8.04 -2.24
C GLY A 47 13.75 6.90 -3.25
N THR A 48 13.77 5.63 -2.82
CA THR A 48 13.93 4.45 -3.70
C THR A 48 12.64 3.96 -4.36
N GLY A 49 11.51 4.65 -4.14
CA GLY A 49 10.24 4.32 -4.80
C GLY A 49 9.38 3.27 -4.11
N LYS A 50 9.64 2.91 -2.84
CA LYS A 50 8.84 1.94 -2.05
C LYS A 50 7.34 2.28 -2.03
N THR A 51 7.01 3.47 -1.49
CA THR A 51 5.63 3.97 -1.42
C THR A 51 5.02 4.14 -2.81
N SER A 52 5.79 4.67 -3.77
CA SER A 52 5.31 4.80 -5.16
C SER A 52 4.97 3.45 -5.78
N THR A 53 5.75 2.41 -5.49
CA THR A 53 5.55 1.06 -6.03
C THR A 53 4.25 0.44 -5.51
N ILE A 54 3.99 0.47 -4.20
CA ILE A 54 2.77 -0.13 -3.63
C ILE A 54 1.51 0.64 -4.06
N LEU A 55 1.59 1.96 -4.19
CA LEU A 55 0.47 2.78 -4.68
C LEU A 55 0.17 2.54 -6.16
N ALA A 56 1.21 2.42 -7.00
CA ALA A 56 1.04 2.06 -8.40
C ALA A 56 0.48 0.63 -8.56
N LEU A 57 0.90 -0.30 -7.69
CA LEU A 57 0.38 -1.66 -7.63
C LEU A 57 -1.11 -1.68 -7.28
N ALA A 58 -1.51 -0.92 -6.26
CA ALA A 58 -2.91 -0.78 -5.85
C ALA A 58 -3.79 -0.29 -7.01
N LYS A 59 -3.33 0.74 -7.74
CA LYS A 59 -4.03 1.27 -8.92
C LYS A 59 -4.11 0.27 -10.08
N GLN A 60 -3.17 -0.67 -10.18
CA GLN A 60 -3.22 -1.74 -11.17
C GLN A 60 -4.22 -2.84 -10.76
N MET A 61 -4.34 -3.15 -9.46
CA MET A 61 -5.21 -4.21 -8.94
C MET A 61 -6.69 -3.79 -8.86
N TYR A 62 -6.94 -2.52 -8.53
CA TYR A 62 -8.27 -2.00 -8.23
C TYR A 62 -8.65 -0.83 -9.13
N THR A 63 -9.91 -0.79 -9.56
CA THR A 63 -10.48 0.37 -10.22
C THR A 63 -10.60 1.56 -9.25
N PRO A 64 -10.72 2.81 -9.74
CA PRO A 64 -10.90 3.97 -8.87
C PRO A 64 -12.08 3.86 -7.90
N THR A 65 -13.15 3.17 -8.29
CA THR A 65 -14.32 2.92 -7.44
C THR A 65 -14.03 1.88 -6.35
N GLU A 66 -13.25 0.85 -6.67
CA GLU A 66 -12.88 -0.22 -5.73
C GLU A 66 -11.82 0.22 -4.70
N MET A 67 -10.94 1.16 -5.06
CA MET A 67 -9.86 1.66 -4.19
C MET A 67 -10.36 2.00 -2.78
N ARG A 68 -11.49 2.70 -2.65
CA ARG A 68 -12.03 3.14 -1.34
C ARG A 68 -12.48 2.00 -0.44
N GLY A 69 -12.87 0.86 -1.00
CA GLY A 69 -13.36 -0.30 -0.25
C GLY A 69 -12.33 -1.43 -0.12
N CYS A 70 -11.31 -1.43 -0.97
CA CYS A 70 -10.34 -2.53 -1.08
C CYS A 70 -8.92 -2.14 -0.70
N VAL A 71 -8.61 -0.84 -0.54
CA VAL A 71 -7.29 -0.35 -0.14
C VAL A 71 -7.40 0.54 1.09
N LEU A 72 -6.65 0.20 2.14
CA LEU A 72 -6.46 1.01 3.33
C LEU A 72 -5.00 1.42 3.43
N GLU A 73 -4.73 2.73 3.39
CA GLU A 73 -3.39 3.30 3.57
C GLU A 73 -3.31 3.96 4.95
N LEU A 74 -2.35 3.53 5.75
CA LEU A 74 -2.07 4.07 7.07
C LEU A 74 -0.60 4.46 7.13
N ASN A 75 -0.32 5.72 7.40
CA ASN A 75 1.01 6.11 7.84
C ASN A 75 1.13 5.80 9.33
N ALA A 76 2.11 4.98 9.69
CA ALA A 76 2.33 4.51 11.04
C ALA A 76 3.14 5.47 11.94
N SER A 77 3.75 6.52 11.36
CA SER A 77 4.41 7.59 12.14
C SER A 77 3.47 8.67 12.63
N ASP A 78 2.22 8.68 12.13
CA ASP A 78 1.19 9.62 12.55
C ASP A 78 0.88 9.41 14.04
N ASP A 79 0.68 10.49 14.82
CA ASP A 79 0.39 10.46 16.27
C ASP A 79 -0.95 9.76 16.63
N ARG A 80 -1.57 9.07 15.66
CA ARG A 80 -2.72 8.20 15.82
C ARG A 80 -2.28 6.99 16.63
N GLY A 81 -2.42 7.08 17.95
CA GLY A 81 -2.01 6.03 18.89
C GLY A 81 -2.42 4.62 18.45
N ILE A 82 -1.60 3.63 18.78
CA ILE A 82 -1.62 2.24 18.30
C ILE A 82 -3.03 1.59 18.28
N GLY A 83 -3.86 1.88 19.30
CA GLY A 83 -5.22 1.37 19.37
C GLY A 83 -6.09 1.79 18.18
N ILE A 84 -5.93 3.02 17.70
CA ILE A 84 -6.69 3.57 16.57
C ILE A 84 -6.33 2.84 15.28
N VAL A 85 -5.04 2.62 15.02
CA VAL A 85 -4.54 1.88 13.84
C VAL A 85 -5.10 0.45 13.83
N ARG A 86 -5.07 -0.22 14.98
CA ARG A 86 -5.60 -1.58 15.12
C ARG A 86 -7.10 -1.64 14.85
N ASP A 87 -7.88 -0.75 15.47
CA ASP A 87 -9.33 -0.74 15.33
C ASP A 87 -9.75 -0.43 13.89
N GLU A 88 -9.02 0.46 13.21
CA GLU A 88 -9.24 0.80 11.80
C GLU A 88 -8.95 -0.40 10.88
N ILE A 89 -7.83 -1.11 11.10
CA ILE A 89 -7.50 -2.34 10.37
C ILE A 89 -8.56 -3.42 10.60
N GLN A 90 -8.96 -3.67 11.86
CA GLN A 90 -9.96 -4.69 12.17
C GLN A 90 -11.32 -4.37 11.55
N THR A 91 -11.73 -3.11 11.60
CA THR A 91 -12.98 -2.64 10.96
C THR A 91 -12.92 -2.84 9.45
N PHE A 92 -11.81 -2.45 8.83
CA PHE A 92 -11.62 -2.59 7.40
C PHE A 92 -11.64 -4.05 6.95
N VAL A 93 -10.92 -4.94 7.64
CA VAL A 93 -10.91 -6.39 7.34
C VAL A 93 -12.30 -7.00 7.49
N SER A 94 -13.06 -6.61 8.51
CA SER A 94 -14.39 -7.15 8.81
C SER A 94 -15.49 -6.67 7.84
N THR A 95 -15.29 -5.53 7.16
CA THR A 95 -16.30 -4.94 6.28
C THR A 95 -16.41 -5.68 4.95
N GLN A 96 -17.55 -6.25 4.56
CA GLN A 96 -17.66 -6.88 3.24
C GLN A 96 -17.63 -5.84 2.11
N THR A 97 -16.88 -6.11 1.05
CA THR A 97 -16.86 -5.25 -0.14
C THR A 97 -18.05 -5.56 -1.04
N LEU A 98 -18.78 -4.51 -1.45
CA LEU A 98 -19.96 -4.62 -2.32
C LEU A 98 -19.63 -5.12 -3.74
N HIS A 99 -18.40 -4.89 -4.20
CA HIS A 99 -17.94 -5.19 -5.55
C HIS A 99 -16.64 -6.02 -5.51
N LYS A 100 -16.67 -7.16 -6.22
CA LYS A 100 -15.58 -8.10 -6.50
C LYS A 100 -15.08 -8.95 -5.31
N LYS A 101 -15.05 -10.28 -5.52
CA LYS A 101 -14.26 -11.23 -4.73
C LYS A 101 -12.79 -10.97 -5.04
N GLY A 102 -12.10 -10.26 -4.15
CA GLY A 102 -10.67 -9.96 -4.28
C GLY A 102 -10.02 -9.83 -2.92
N ILE A 103 -8.70 -9.91 -2.88
CA ILE A 103 -7.91 -9.66 -1.67
C ILE A 103 -8.06 -8.17 -1.33
N LYS A 104 -8.14 -7.82 -0.04
CA LYS A 104 -8.01 -6.42 0.40
C LYS A 104 -6.54 -6.09 0.64
N LEU A 105 -6.14 -4.87 0.32
CA LEU A 105 -4.79 -4.39 0.49
C LEU A 105 -4.73 -3.40 1.65
N ILE A 106 -3.88 -3.69 2.63
CA ILE A 106 -3.54 -2.76 3.71
C ILE A 106 -2.09 -2.34 3.50
N ILE A 107 -1.84 -1.03 3.49
CA ILE A 107 -0.53 -0.43 3.30
C ILE A 107 -0.18 0.29 4.60
N LEU A 108 0.85 -0.19 5.28
CA LEU A 108 1.43 0.45 6.46
C LEU A 108 2.71 1.16 6.03
N ASP A 109 2.63 2.46 5.77
CA ASP A 109 3.82 3.26 5.47
C ASP A 109 4.54 3.64 6.77
N GLU A 110 5.86 3.78 6.70
CA GLU A 110 6.73 4.04 7.86
C GLU A 110 6.51 3.06 9.02
N ALA A 111 6.29 1.78 8.69
CA ALA A 111 6.03 0.72 9.67
C ALA A 111 7.19 0.51 10.68
N ASP A 112 8.39 1.00 10.38
CA ASP A 112 9.52 1.04 11.30
C ASP A 112 9.33 2.03 12.45
N ALA A 113 8.42 3.00 12.32
CA ALA A 113 7.99 3.88 13.40
C ALA A 113 7.01 3.21 14.38
N MET A 114 6.50 2.02 14.07
CA MET A 114 5.57 1.30 14.94
C MET A 114 6.27 0.75 16.19
N THR A 115 5.61 0.86 17.34
CA THR A 115 6.05 0.17 18.55
C THR A 115 5.97 -1.35 18.39
N ASN A 116 6.80 -2.10 19.13
CA ASN A 116 6.79 -3.56 19.14
C ASN A 116 5.41 -4.15 19.51
N ASP A 117 4.68 -3.49 20.42
CA ASP A 117 3.35 -3.94 20.84
C ASP A 117 2.34 -3.85 19.68
N ALA A 118 2.46 -2.82 18.85
CA ALA A 118 1.64 -2.66 17.65
C ALA A 118 1.98 -3.72 16.60
N GLN A 119 3.27 -4.02 16.40
CA GLN A 119 3.72 -5.06 15.48
C GLN A 119 3.24 -6.46 15.90
N ASN A 120 3.25 -6.76 17.21
CA ASN A 120 2.79 -8.05 17.75
C ASN A 120 1.26 -8.23 17.74
N ALA A 121 0.50 -7.16 17.57
CA ALA A 121 -0.97 -7.17 17.61
C ALA A 121 -1.63 -7.34 16.23
N LEU A 122 -0.83 -7.29 15.17
CA LEU A 122 -1.23 -7.47 13.76
C LEU A 122 -1.00 -8.92 13.33
#